data_AF-A0A371R3I6-F1
#
_entry.id   AF-A0A371R3I6-F1
#
_cell.length_a   1.000
_cell.length_b   1.000
_cell.length_c   1.000
_cell.angle_alpha   90.00
_cell.angle_beta   90.00
_cell.angle_gamma   90.00
#
_symmetry.space_group_name_H-M   'P 1'
#
loop_
_entity.id
_entity.type
_entity.pdbx_description
1 polymer ?
#
loop_
_entity_poly.entity_id
_entity_poly.type
_entity_poly.pdbx_seq_one_letter_code
_entity_poly.pdbx_strand_id
1 'polypeptide(L)' 'MEEIIEALEEARRLRREKADWNFINSLPPKLKAALFYYIETGDIYVASRIAGLSVDEFNELRIKARVPSVT' A
#
# COMPACT_ATOMS: atom_id res chain seq x y z
N MET A 1 18.08 2.92 -16.36
CA MET A 1 17.86 1.74 -15.48
C MET A 1 17.98 2.15 -14.03
N GLU A 2 19.06 2.86 -13.67
CA GLU A 2 19.25 3.49 -12.35
C GLU A 2 18.11 4.45 -11.96
N GLU A 3 17.73 5.36 -12.87
CA GLU A 3 16.62 6.32 -12.65
C GLU A 3 15.26 5.66 -12.35
N ILE A 4 14.97 4.51 -12.96
CA ILE A 4 13.73 3.75 -12.70
C ILE A 4 13.78 3.12 -11.31
N ILE A 5 14.95 2.61 -10.91
CA ILE A 5 15.14 2.03 -9.58
C ILE A 5 14.98 3.10 -8.50
N GLU A 6 15.60 4.27 -8.70
CA GLU A 6 15.46 5.42 -7.78
C GLU A 6 14.00 5.88 -7.68
N ALA A 7 13.29 5.99 -8.80
CA ALA A 7 11.87 6.37 -8.78
C ALA A 7 11.00 5.35 -8.01
N LEU A 8 11.24 4.05 -8.18
CA LEU A 8 10.54 3.00 -7.45
C LEU A 8 10.85 3.02 -5.95
N GLU A 9 12.11 3.27 -5.58
CA GLU A 9 12.52 3.42 -4.18
C GLU A 9 11.88 4.65 -3.54
N GLU A 10 11.83 5.77 -4.24
CA GLU A 10 11.19 7.00 -3.76
C GLU A 10 9.68 6.81 -3.61
N ALA A 11 9.01 6.16 -4.57
CA ALA A 11 7.59 5.83 -4.47
C ALA A 11 7.29 4.93 -3.25
N ARG A 12 8.14 3.92 -2.98
CA ARG A 12 8.05 3.06 -1.79
C ARG A 12 8.29 3.85 -0.50
N ARG A 13 9.31 4.71 -0.47
CA ARG A 13 9.61 5.56 0.68
C ARG A 13 8.43 6.46 1.00
N LEU A 14 7.87 7.15 -0.01
CA LEU A 14 6.73 8.04 0.16
C LEU A 14 5.50 7.29 0.68
N ARG A 15 5.21 6.08 0.18
CA ARG A 15 4.13 5.24 0.70
C ARG A 15 4.33 4.90 2.18
N ARG A 16 5.55 4.54 2.57
CA ARG A 16 5.91 4.16 3.95
C ARG A 16 5.86 5.35 4.93
N GLU A 17 6.34 6.51 4.51
CA GLU A 17 6.38 7.72 5.34
C GLU A 17 4.99 8.33 5.58
N LYS A 18 4.10 8.26 4.58
CA LYS A 18 2.75 8.84 4.67
C LYS A 18 1.73 7.92 5.32
N ALA A 19 1.99 6.61 5.34
CA ALA A 19 1.09 5.61 5.88
C ALA A 19 0.73 5.90 7.35
N ASP A 20 -0.56 5.80 7.67
CA ASP A 20 -1.05 5.81 9.04
C ASP A 20 -0.80 4.43 9.69
N TRP A 21 0.39 4.27 10.25
CA TRP A 21 0.79 3.02 10.90
C TRP A 21 -0.09 2.64 12.08
N ASN A 22 -0.68 3.61 12.80
CA ASN A 22 -1.58 3.30 13.91
C ASN A 22 -2.87 2.67 13.39
N PHE A 23 -3.47 3.23 12.35
CA PHE A 23 -4.62 2.63 11.66
C PHE A 23 -4.26 1.24 11.12
N ILE A 24 -3.17 1.11 10.36
CA ILE A 24 -2.75 -0.16 9.76
C ILE A 24 -2.53 -1.24 10.84
N ASN A 25 -1.90 -0.89 11.96
CA ASN A 25 -1.63 -1.83 13.04
C ASN A 25 -2.88 -2.26 13.81
N SER A 26 -3.96 -1.49 13.76
CA SER A 26 -5.26 -1.82 14.37
C SER A 26 -6.14 -2.73 13.51
N LEU A 27 -5.81 -2.92 12.23
CA LEU A 27 -6.60 -3.74 11.31
C LEU A 27 -6.43 -5.25 11.58
N PRO A 28 -7.41 -6.07 11.17
CA PRO A 28 -7.26 -7.52 11.13
C PRO A 28 -6.01 -7.93 10.33
N PRO A 29 -5.34 -9.06 10.70
CA PRO A 29 -4.07 -9.46 10.11
C PRO A 29 -4.05 -9.52 8.58
N LYS A 30 -5.15 -9.94 7.95
CA LYS A 30 -5.28 -10.03 6.49
C LYS A 30 -5.23 -8.66 5.80
N LEU A 31 -5.98 -7.69 6.31
CA LEU A 31 -6.00 -6.32 5.76
C LEU A 31 -4.68 -5.60 6.02
N LYS A 32 -4.10 -5.81 7.20
CA LYS A 32 -2.76 -5.33 7.54
C LYS A 32 -1.73 -5.85 6.53
N ALA A 33 -1.67 -7.16 6.31
CA ALA A 33 -0.74 -7.78 5.36
C ALA A 33 -0.90 -7.24 3.93
N ALA A 34 -2.14 -7.02 3.48
CA ALA A 34 -2.41 -6.44 2.17
C ALA A 34 -1.89 -4.99 2.03
N LEU A 35 -2.09 -4.15 3.05
CA LEU A 35 -1.56 -2.79 3.05
C LEU A 35 -0.02 -2.75 3.13
N PHE A 36 0.59 -3.63 3.92
CA PHE A 36 2.04 -3.79 3.91
C PHE A 36 2.54 -4.14 2.52
N TYR A 37 1.95 -5.15 1.87
CA TYR A 37 2.33 -5.52 0.49
C TYR A 37 2.20 -4.33 -0.47
N TYR A 38 1.09 -3.59 -0.41
CA TYR A 38 0.89 -2.40 -1.23
C TYR A 38 1.90 -1.29 -0.93
N ILE A 39 2.31 -1.08 0.33
CA ILE A 39 3.34 -0.10 0.72
C ILE A 39 4.73 -0.49 0.21
N GLU A 40 5.02 -1.79 0.08
CA GLU A 40 6.31 -2.25 -0.43
C GLU A 40 6.37 -2.24 -1.96
N THR A 41 5.28 -2.58 -2.64
CA THR A 41 5.29 -2.89 -4.09
C THR A 41 4.55 -1.89 -4.97
N GLY A 42 3.49 -1.26 -4.45
CA GLY A 42 2.61 -0.37 -5.20
C GLY A 42 1.58 -1.12 -6.05
N ASP A 43 1.59 -2.45 -5.99
CA ASP A 43 0.70 -3.31 -6.76
C ASP A 43 -0.65 -3.45 -6.05
N ILE A 44 -1.60 -2.63 -6.50
CA ILE A 44 -2.96 -2.59 -5.96
C ILE A 44 -3.74 -3.87 -6.29
N TYR A 45 -3.44 -4.52 -7.41
CA TYR A 45 -4.17 -5.71 -7.84
C TYR A 45 -3.87 -6.86 -6.89
N VAL A 46 -2.59 -7.20 -6.69
CA VAL A 46 -2.24 -8.29 -5.76
C VAL A 46 -2.63 -7.95 -4.32
N ALA A 47 -2.49 -6.69 -3.90
CA ALA A 47 -2.91 -6.26 -2.58
C ALA A 47 -4.42 -6.47 -2.34
N SER A 48 -5.27 -6.12 -3.31
CA SER A 48 -6.73 -6.33 -3.21
C SER A 48 -7.07 -7.82 -3.06
N ARG A 49 -6.35 -8.70 -3.78
CA ARG A 49 -6.52 -10.16 -3.69
C ARG A 49 -6.08 -10.71 -2.34
N ILE A 50 -4.96 -10.22 -1.78
CA ILE A 50 -4.53 -10.57 -0.42
C ILE A 50 -5.58 -10.14 0.61
N ALA A 51 -6.16 -8.94 0.45
CA ALA A 51 -7.22 -8.45 1.34
C ALA A 51 -8.52 -9.26 1.20
N GLY A 52 -8.76 -9.89 0.04
CA GLY A 52 -10.04 -10.49 -0.31
C GLY A 52 -11.10 -9.45 -0.63
N LEU A 53 -10.68 -8.31 -1.18
CA LEU A 53 -11.51 -7.19 -1.58
C LEU A 53 -11.46 -7.00 -3.10
N SER A 54 -12.40 -6.27 -3.66
CA SER A 54 -12.23 -5.66 -4.98
C SER A 54 -11.12 -4.60 -4.97
N VAL A 55 -10.64 -4.22 -6.16
CA VAL A 55 -9.62 -3.16 -6.30
C VAL A 55 -10.15 -1.83 -5.77
N ASP A 56 -11.42 -1.51 -6.01
CA ASP A 56 -12.04 -0.27 -5.54
C ASP A 56 -12.18 -0.24 -4.01
N GLU A 57 -12.62 -1.33 -3.39
CA GLU A 57 -12.70 -1.43 -1.92
C GLU A 57 -11.31 -1.35 -1.27
N PHE A 58 -10.30 -1.97 -1.89
CA PHE A 58 -8.93 -1.85 -1.41
C PHE A 58 -8.38 -0.43 -1.63
N ASN A 59 -8.77 0.24 -2.72
CA ASN A 59 -8.43 1.64 -2.98
C ASN A 59 -8.97 2.56 -1.87
N GLU A 60 -10.20 2.33 -1.41
CA GLU A 60 -10.75 3.05 -0.25
C GLU A 60 -9.97 2.73 1.03
N LEU A 61 -9.60 1.46 1.25
CA LEU A 61 -8.82 1.05 2.41
C LEU A 61 -7.45 1.75 2.46
N ARG A 62 -6.73 1.84 1.33
CA ARG A 62 -5.44 2.56 1.29
C ARG A 62 -5.60 4.05 1.57
N ILE A 63 -6.71 4.67 1.14
CA ILE A 63 -7.01 6.08 1.41
C ILE A 63 -7.25 6.29 2.89
N LYS A 64 -8.03 5.41 3.54
CA LYS A 64 -8.24 5.41 5.00
C LYS A 64 -6.90 5.24 5.75
N ALA A 65 -6.02 4.40 5.24
CA ALA A 65 -4.65 4.21 5.74
C ALA A 65 -3.66 5.32 5.34
N ARG A 66 -4.10 6.38 4.65
CA ARG A 66 -3.28 7.50 4.16
C ARG A 66 -2.11 7.08 3.27
N VAL A 67 -2.20 5.93 2.61
CA VAL A 67 -1.17 5.45 1.69
C VAL A 67 -1.40 6.05 0.29
N PRO A 68 -0.47 6.87 -0.24
CA PRO A 68 -0.61 7.49 -1.56
C PRO A 68 -0.58 6.45 -2.69
N SER A 69 -1.16 6.82 -3.84
CA SER A 69 -1.07 6.06 -5.08
C SER A 69 0.05 6.60 -5.95
N VAL A 70 1.27 6.16 -5.64
CA VAL A 70 2.49 6.49 -6.38
C VAL A 70 3.18 5.19 -6.77
N THR A 71 3.53 5.08 -8.05
CA THR A 71 4.15 3.91 -8.69
C THR A 71 5.38 4.36 -9.44
#